data_AF-A0A6P1MIA9-F1
#
_entry.id   AF-A0A6P1MIA9-F1
#
_cell.length_a   1.000
_cell.length_b   1.000
_cell.length_c   1.000
_cell.angle_alpha   90.00
_cell.angle_beta   90.00
_cell.angle_gamma   90.00
#
_symmetry.space_group_name_H-M   'P 1'
#
loop_
_entity.id
_entity.type
_entity.pdbx_description
1 polymer ?
#
loop_
_entity_poly.entity_id
_entity_poly.type
_entity_poly.pdbx_seq_one_letter_code
_entity_poly.pdbx_strand_id
1 'polypeptide(L)'
;MKKYIWITAAICLIAAGVIADQITFSSSDDSWVNGNTSQQGDNYGTVTSIRIRHQNDSWGNNYGVVKFDLSSLTSMLAPGQSVQVTSARIRFFTSFINWSGPTNFSPIAIFKNLEDWNESTVVWTNAPTMDSSAVQTLEYFGLPEVNQVYFTGTNTVDTAAWLEYTDANVAELVEGWLNGTIENYGVSIKATDLVDSDRMFAPQTKEHVNPAIHPAIIVNYTIVEDNGYAKVGTSDDSWVNGSGSSQGVNNGTDIRMVIRHQNDSWGMNYSVAKFDLSSITGVLQPGDTVQVNSAEMRFYAELNNWPGSTNFTPVAMYRNTGGWDESTVVWTNAPPFDPAAVATLDYFGDAGSEVYFAGTNAISSGGWLKYTGSNVASMVENWLNGETDNYGVSLQGTDYLDSQRIFSIASKENETEWLHPEIIINYTVIPDAPPPGSSQIVSANIVSGNVLKLLVDTDSFLLSKQKVVGRASLSEESWVQVGHSDQAVGPFVETNLSHCAVEDGSYTVYVELTNSTGFFGIQ
;
A
#
# COMPACT_ATOMS: atom_id res chain seq x y z
N MET A 1 37.79 20.47 48.61
CA MET A 1 36.33 20.55 48.35
C MET A 1 36.10 21.39 47.11
N LYS A 2 35.97 20.77 45.94
CA LYS A 2 35.58 21.45 44.69
C LYS A 2 34.06 21.28 44.55
N LYS A 3 33.31 22.39 44.54
CA LYS A 3 31.87 22.42 44.30
C LYS A 3 31.64 22.25 42.79
N TYR A 4 30.97 21.17 42.39
CA TYR A 4 30.43 21.03 41.04
C TYR A 4 29.09 21.78 40.98
N ILE A 5 29.03 22.78 40.10
CA ILE A 5 27.79 23.45 39.70
C ILE A 5 27.22 22.61 38.56
N TRP A 6 26.05 22.01 38.80
CA TRP A 6 25.27 21.35 37.75
C TRP A 6 24.53 22.45 36.97
N ILE A 7 24.91 22.64 35.70
CA ILE A 7 24.11 23.39 34.73
C ILE A 7 23.18 22.38 34.08
N THR A 8 21.90 22.42 34.45
CA THR A 8 20.85 21.69 33.75
C THR A 8 20.62 22.39 32.42
N ALA A 9 21.09 21.81 31.31
CA ALA A 9 20.70 22.25 29.98
C ALA A 9 19.22 21.86 29.78
N ALA A 10 18.33 22.85 29.81
CA ALA A 10 16.97 22.68 29.33
C ALA A 10 17.06 22.50 27.81
N ILE A 11 16.91 21.26 27.35
CA ILE A 11 16.64 20.96 25.95
C ILE A 11 15.24 21.52 25.67
N CYS A 12 15.21 22.69 25.07
CA CYS A 12 14.01 23.26 24.51
C CYS A 12 13.69 22.44 23.26
N LEU A 13 12.79 21.46 23.39
CA LEU A 13 12.21 20.76 22.25
C LEU A 13 11.41 21.82 21.45
N ILE A 14 12.01 22.35 20.39
CA ILE A 14 11.23 23.04 19.36
C ILE A 14 10.50 21.91 18.63
N ALA A 15 9.22 21.71 18.96
CA ALA A 15 8.34 20.95 18.09
C ALA A 15 8.30 21.71 16.77
N ALA A 16 9.04 21.23 15.77
CA ALA A 16 8.83 21.64 14.39
C ALA A 16 7.38 21.24 14.08
N GLY A 17 6.49 22.23 13.96
CA GLY A 17 5.14 21.98 13.47
C GLY A 17 5.29 21.39 12.08
N VAL A 18 4.88 20.14 11.90
CA VAL A 18 4.77 19.55 10.58
C VAL A 18 3.71 20.35 9.84
N ILE A 19 4.10 21.09 8.81
CA ILE A 19 3.16 21.82 7.96
C ILE A 19 2.55 20.74 7.06
N ALA A 20 1.26 20.43 7.28
CA ALA A 20 0.53 19.56 6.37
C ALA A 20 0.27 20.31 5.05
N ASP A 21 0.64 19.69 3.94
CA ASP A 21 0.31 20.18 2.60
C ASP A 21 -1.15 19.87 2.26
N GLN A 22 -1.75 20.65 1.36
CA GLN A 22 -3.12 20.45 0.92
C GLN A 22 -3.19 20.26 -0.60
N ILE A 23 -3.96 19.27 -1.04
CA ILE A 23 -4.28 19.04 -2.46
C ILE A 23 -5.79 18.84 -2.64
N THR A 24 -6.30 19.21 -3.82
CA THR A 24 -7.70 18.98 -4.20
C THR A 24 -7.77 18.16 -5.49
N PHE A 25 -8.54 17.08 -5.48
CA PHE A 25 -8.81 16.23 -6.64
C PHE A 25 -10.26 16.40 -7.06
N SER A 26 -10.50 16.64 -8.36
CA SER A 26 -11.84 16.59 -8.94
C SER A 26 -12.27 15.15 -9.24
N SER A 27 -13.57 14.89 -9.38
CA SER A 27 -14.02 13.59 -9.88
C SER A 27 -13.46 13.32 -11.28
N SER A 28 -12.97 12.10 -11.48
CA SER A 28 -12.57 11.58 -12.80
C SER A 28 -13.78 11.05 -13.55
N ASP A 29 -14.69 10.40 -12.83
CA ASP A 29 -15.90 9.76 -13.33
C ASP A 29 -17.04 10.00 -12.36
N ASP A 30 -18.25 10.25 -12.88
CA ASP A 30 -19.47 10.24 -12.10
C ASP A 30 -20.69 9.83 -12.92
N SER A 31 -21.63 9.20 -12.25
CA SER A 31 -22.91 8.83 -12.82
C SER A 31 -23.93 8.65 -11.70
N TRP A 32 -25.17 8.34 -12.07
CA TRP A 32 -26.14 7.85 -11.11
C TRP A 32 -26.86 6.64 -11.65
N VAL A 33 -27.25 5.78 -10.72
CA VAL A 33 -27.84 4.48 -10.99
C VAL A 33 -29.33 4.55 -10.65
N ASN A 34 -30.16 4.24 -11.64
CA ASN A 34 -31.61 4.42 -11.56
C ASN A 34 -32.33 3.12 -11.17
N GLY A 35 -32.99 3.12 -10.02
CA GLY A 35 -33.75 1.97 -9.54
C GLY A 35 -35.11 1.78 -10.20
N ASN A 36 -35.60 2.76 -10.95
CA ASN A 36 -36.85 2.67 -11.69
C ASN A 36 -36.74 1.57 -12.75
N THR A 37 -37.55 0.53 -12.63
CA THR A 37 -37.55 -0.64 -13.53
C THR A 37 -37.69 -0.31 -15.01
N SER A 38 -38.30 0.83 -15.35
CA SER A 38 -38.43 1.31 -16.73
C SER A 38 -37.17 2.00 -17.30
N GLN A 39 -36.20 2.32 -16.44
CA GLN A 39 -35.00 3.12 -16.75
C GLN A 39 -33.71 2.48 -16.24
N GLN A 40 -33.76 1.24 -15.76
CA GLN A 40 -32.60 0.51 -15.22
C GLN A 40 -31.49 0.27 -16.25
N GLY A 41 -31.81 0.33 -17.56
CA GLY A 41 -30.85 0.22 -18.65
C GLY A 41 -30.29 1.54 -19.16
N ASP A 42 -30.70 2.67 -18.57
CA ASP A 42 -30.23 3.99 -19.00
C ASP A 42 -28.91 4.33 -18.28
N ASN A 43 -27.94 4.81 -19.04
CA ASN A 43 -26.71 5.37 -18.50
C ASN A 43 -26.86 6.89 -18.32
N TYR A 44 -26.29 7.41 -17.23
CA TYR A 44 -26.38 8.83 -16.88
C TYR A 44 -25.01 9.49 -16.68
N GLY A 45 -23.94 8.95 -17.27
CA GLY A 45 -22.58 9.48 -17.10
C GLY A 45 -22.34 10.88 -17.70
N THR A 46 -23.28 11.38 -18.51
CA THR A 46 -23.15 12.71 -19.17
C THR A 46 -24.11 13.76 -18.61
N VAL A 47 -24.81 13.49 -17.52
CA VAL A 47 -25.77 14.44 -16.94
C VAL A 47 -25.05 15.44 -16.04
N THR A 48 -25.60 16.63 -15.86
CA THR A 48 -25.00 17.68 -15.01
C THR A 48 -25.32 17.53 -13.51
N SER A 49 -26.14 16.54 -13.14
CA SER A 49 -26.52 16.29 -11.75
C SER A 49 -26.91 14.83 -11.49
N ILE A 50 -26.36 14.26 -10.42
CA ILE A 50 -26.75 12.96 -9.84
C ILE A 50 -28.14 13.08 -9.24
N ARG A 51 -28.90 11.97 -9.21
CA ARG A 51 -30.16 11.90 -8.49
C ARG A 51 -30.04 10.93 -7.32
N ILE A 52 -30.17 11.42 -6.10
CA ILE A 52 -30.26 10.58 -4.90
C ILE A 52 -31.70 10.61 -4.41
N ARG A 53 -32.32 9.43 -4.36
CA ARG A 53 -33.70 9.26 -3.91
C ARG A 53 -33.88 7.89 -3.29
N HIS A 54 -34.69 7.82 -2.25
CA HIS A 54 -35.18 6.56 -1.71
C HIS A 54 -36.72 6.56 -1.73
N GLN A 55 -37.32 5.69 -2.53
CA GLN A 55 -38.77 5.57 -2.61
C GLN A 55 -39.19 4.14 -2.95
N ASN A 56 -40.20 3.63 -2.23
CA ASN A 56 -40.72 2.27 -2.42
C ASN A 56 -41.74 2.13 -3.57
N ASP A 57 -41.73 3.05 -4.54
CA ASP A 57 -42.69 3.06 -5.65
C ASP A 57 -42.01 2.87 -7.03
N SER A 58 -42.76 3.14 -8.10
CA SER A 58 -42.29 3.00 -9.49
C SER A 58 -41.07 3.84 -9.87
N TRP A 59 -40.66 4.82 -9.05
CA TRP A 59 -39.52 5.69 -9.34
C TRP A 59 -38.19 5.14 -8.80
N GLY A 60 -38.23 4.10 -7.97
CA GLY A 60 -37.09 3.32 -7.51
C GLY A 60 -36.06 4.05 -6.63
N ASN A 61 -35.08 3.29 -6.16
CA ASN A 61 -33.96 3.78 -5.35
C ASN A 61 -32.84 4.28 -6.25
N ASN A 62 -32.48 5.55 -6.14
CA ASN A 62 -31.45 6.18 -6.95
C ASN A 62 -30.26 6.58 -6.09
N TYR A 63 -29.05 6.34 -6.60
CA TYR A 63 -27.80 6.68 -5.92
C TYR A 63 -26.75 7.13 -6.93
N GLY A 64 -25.80 7.95 -6.48
CA GLY A 64 -24.67 8.36 -7.29
C GLY A 64 -23.51 7.40 -7.16
N VAL A 65 -22.68 7.29 -8.20
CA VAL A 65 -21.36 6.65 -8.18
C VAL A 65 -20.34 7.68 -8.65
N VAL A 66 -19.25 7.87 -7.91
CA VAL A 66 -18.25 8.91 -8.19
C VAL A 66 -16.85 8.36 -7.91
N LYS A 67 -15.95 8.51 -8.89
CA LYS A 67 -14.54 8.10 -8.83
C LYS A 67 -13.64 9.32 -8.92
N PHE A 68 -12.45 9.23 -8.34
CA PHE A 68 -11.48 10.31 -8.28
C PHE A 68 -10.12 9.81 -8.76
N ASP A 69 -9.44 10.62 -9.58
CA ASP A 69 -8.07 10.35 -9.98
C ASP A 69 -7.10 11.02 -9.01
N LEU A 70 -6.40 10.20 -8.22
CA LEU A 70 -5.44 10.64 -7.22
C LEU A 70 -3.99 10.63 -7.73
N SER A 71 -3.78 10.31 -9.02
CA SER A 71 -2.45 10.09 -9.61
C SER A 71 -1.52 11.30 -9.50
N SER A 72 -2.08 12.51 -9.45
CA SER A 72 -1.28 13.73 -9.30
C SER A 72 -0.51 13.82 -7.99
N LEU A 73 -0.94 13.12 -6.92
CA LEU A 73 -0.15 13.01 -5.69
C LEU A 73 0.73 11.77 -5.69
N THR A 74 0.20 10.61 -6.10
CA THR A 74 0.98 9.36 -6.05
C THR A 74 2.15 9.37 -7.03
N SER A 75 2.06 10.07 -8.15
CA SER A 75 3.17 10.26 -9.10
C SER A 75 4.28 11.20 -8.62
N MET A 76 4.04 11.98 -7.57
CA MET A 76 5.04 12.86 -6.96
C MET A 76 5.87 12.17 -5.88
N LEU A 77 5.44 11.00 -5.39
CA LEU A 77 6.14 10.28 -4.34
C LEU A 77 7.43 9.67 -4.89
N ALA A 78 8.54 9.90 -4.18
CA ALA A 78 9.76 9.16 -4.44
C ALA A 78 9.60 7.69 -4.00
N PRO A 79 10.40 6.76 -4.54
CA PRO A 79 10.46 5.39 -4.02
C PRO A 79 10.68 5.39 -2.50
N GLY A 80 9.90 4.57 -1.78
CA GLY A 80 9.97 4.51 -0.32
C GLY A 80 9.28 5.67 0.39
N GLN A 81 8.38 6.40 -0.27
CA GLN A 81 7.53 7.41 0.38
C GLN A 81 6.05 7.02 0.31
N SER A 82 5.31 7.32 1.38
CA SER A 82 3.85 7.22 1.43
C SER A 82 3.21 8.52 1.89
N VAL A 83 1.90 8.58 1.69
CA VAL A 83 1.09 9.71 2.15
C VAL A 83 0.51 9.36 3.51
N GLN A 84 0.80 10.19 4.51
CA GLN A 84 0.05 10.20 5.75
C GLN A 84 -1.03 11.29 5.67
N VAL A 85 -2.30 10.90 5.69
CA VAL A 85 -3.44 11.80 5.62
C VAL A 85 -3.78 12.30 7.02
N THR A 86 -3.56 13.59 7.25
CA THR A 86 -3.94 14.24 8.51
C THR A 86 -5.44 14.53 8.59
N SER A 87 -6.07 14.81 7.45
CA SER A 87 -7.52 14.89 7.29
C SER A 87 -7.90 14.83 5.82
N ALA A 88 -9.07 14.28 5.51
CA ALA A 88 -9.65 14.33 4.18
C ALA A 88 -11.09 14.83 4.23
N ARG A 89 -11.52 15.42 3.12
CA ARG A 89 -12.90 15.86 2.91
C ARG A 89 -13.37 15.45 1.53
N ILE A 90 -14.44 14.67 1.46
CA ILE A 90 -15.17 14.42 0.21
C ILE A 90 -16.39 15.33 0.19
N ARG A 91 -16.59 16.08 -0.90
CA ARG A 91 -17.69 17.04 -0.98
C ARG A 91 -18.46 17.00 -2.29
N PHE A 92 -19.76 17.26 -2.18
CA PHE A 92 -20.69 17.34 -3.30
C PHE A 92 -21.57 18.58 -3.18
N PHE A 93 -21.57 19.46 -4.18
CA PHE A 93 -22.48 20.59 -4.17
C PHE A 93 -23.86 20.11 -4.59
N THR A 94 -24.88 20.36 -3.79
CA THR A 94 -26.23 19.85 -4.04
C THR A 94 -27.25 20.99 -4.13
N SER A 95 -28.22 20.79 -5.00
CA SER A 95 -29.40 21.65 -5.11
C SER A 95 -30.66 20.83 -4.82
N PHE A 96 -31.71 21.51 -4.37
CA PHE A 96 -33.00 20.87 -4.10
C PHE A 96 -33.92 20.98 -5.30
N ILE A 97 -34.52 19.85 -5.67
CA ILE A 97 -35.61 19.80 -6.62
C ILE A 97 -36.88 19.45 -5.82
N ASN A 98 -37.75 20.44 -5.60
CA ASN A 98 -38.99 20.29 -4.83
C ASN A 98 -40.19 20.13 -5.78
N TRP A 99 -41.02 19.11 -5.54
CA TRP A 99 -42.22 18.85 -6.34
C TRP A 99 -43.53 19.15 -5.59
N SER A 100 -43.66 18.86 -4.28
CA SER A 100 -44.60 19.50 -3.32
C SER A 100 -44.77 18.68 -2.01
N GLY A 101 -44.50 19.28 -0.83
CA GLY A 101 -44.89 18.80 0.52
C GLY A 101 -44.10 17.62 1.15
N PRO A 102 -44.34 17.26 2.43
CA PRO A 102 -43.69 17.79 3.66
C PRO A 102 -42.14 17.63 3.73
N THR A 103 -41.54 17.69 4.92
CA THR A 103 -40.25 18.39 5.19
C THR A 103 -39.06 17.56 5.66
N ASN A 104 -39.18 16.24 5.80
CA ASN A 104 -38.09 15.37 6.27
C ASN A 104 -37.33 14.74 5.11
N PHE A 105 -36.01 14.62 5.28
CA PHE A 105 -35.09 13.97 4.37
C PHE A 105 -34.50 12.74 5.05
N SER A 106 -34.22 11.69 4.28
CA SER A 106 -33.38 10.61 4.75
C SER A 106 -31.94 11.11 4.89
N PRO A 107 -31.19 10.66 5.91
CA PRO A 107 -29.75 10.88 5.99
C PRO A 107 -29.05 10.38 4.73
N ILE A 108 -27.99 11.06 4.32
CA ILE A 108 -27.23 10.74 3.10
C ILE A 108 -25.86 10.24 3.50
N ALA A 109 -25.51 9.05 3.06
CA ALA A 109 -24.23 8.41 3.33
C ALA A 109 -23.42 8.19 2.07
N ILE A 110 -22.11 8.06 2.27
CA ILE A 110 -21.18 7.53 1.29
C ILE A 110 -20.75 6.11 1.68
N PHE A 111 -20.60 5.27 0.68
CA PHE A 111 -20.19 3.88 0.78
C PHE A 111 -19.00 3.65 -0.14
N LYS A 112 -18.03 2.84 0.30
CA LYS A 112 -16.92 2.40 -0.54
C LYS A 112 -17.45 1.44 -1.62
N ASN A 113 -17.06 1.64 -2.87
CA ASN A 113 -17.32 0.68 -3.95
C ASN A 113 -16.32 -0.48 -3.87
N LEU A 114 -16.78 -1.71 -4.13
CA LEU A 114 -15.98 -2.93 -4.00
C LEU A 114 -15.48 -3.49 -5.35
N GLU A 115 -15.89 -2.89 -6.45
CA GLU A 115 -15.48 -3.29 -7.80
C GLU A 115 -15.44 -2.08 -8.74
N ASP A 116 -14.67 -2.20 -9.81
CA ASP A 116 -14.52 -1.14 -10.80
C ASP A 116 -15.79 -0.94 -11.63
N TRP A 117 -15.93 0.25 -12.21
CA TRP A 117 -17.06 0.61 -13.06
C TRP A 117 -16.64 1.62 -14.12
N ASN A 118 -17.40 1.67 -15.21
CA ASN A 118 -17.14 2.58 -16.32
C ASN A 118 -18.30 3.56 -16.49
N GLU A 119 -18.00 4.85 -16.42
CA GLU A 119 -18.96 5.94 -16.54
C GLU A 119 -19.85 5.85 -17.78
N SER A 120 -19.30 5.44 -18.92
CA SER A 120 -20.02 5.37 -20.19
C SER A 120 -20.99 4.19 -20.30
N THR A 121 -20.88 3.21 -19.40
CA THR A 121 -21.67 1.96 -19.45
C THR A 121 -22.37 1.60 -18.15
N VAL A 122 -22.15 2.33 -17.06
CA VAL A 122 -22.75 2.03 -15.76
C VAL A 122 -24.26 2.25 -15.81
N VAL A 123 -24.99 1.21 -15.43
CA VAL A 123 -26.45 1.10 -15.39
C VAL A 123 -26.83 0.26 -14.17
N TRP A 124 -28.12 0.07 -13.88
CA TRP A 124 -28.56 -0.66 -12.68
C TRP A 124 -27.98 -2.07 -12.53
N THR A 125 -27.89 -2.81 -13.64
CA THR A 125 -27.51 -4.22 -13.64
C THR A 125 -26.00 -4.48 -13.56
N ASN A 126 -25.15 -3.47 -13.78
CA ASN A 126 -23.69 -3.57 -13.72
C ASN A 126 -23.06 -2.50 -12.83
N ALA A 127 -23.86 -1.83 -12.00
CA ALA A 127 -23.37 -0.88 -11.02
C ALA A 127 -22.48 -1.58 -9.99
N PRO A 128 -21.44 -0.90 -9.46
CA PRO A 128 -20.53 -1.50 -8.51
C PRO A 128 -21.26 -1.86 -7.21
N THR A 129 -20.93 -3.03 -6.67
CA THR A 129 -21.35 -3.43 -5.34
C THR A 129 -20.71 -2.51 -4.30
N MET A 130 -21.49 -2.11 -3.30
CA MET A 130 -21.07 -1.23 -2.22
C MET A 130 -20.75 -2.02 -0.95
N ASP A 131 -19.88 -1.47 -0.12
CA ASP A 131 -19.72 -1.94 1.26
C ASP A 131 -21.06 -1.86 2.01
N SER A 132 -21.30 -2.84 2.87
CA SER A 132 -22.49 -2.89 3.72
C SER A 132 -22.50 -1.80 4.79
N SER A 133 -21.32 -1.28 5.15
CA SER A 133 -21.15 -0.21 6.13
C SER A 133 -20.88 1.12 5.44
N ALA A 134 -21.58 2.17 5.87
CA ALA A 134 -21.30 3.53 5.42
C ALA A 134 -19.93 3.98 5.93
N VAL A 135 -19.17 4.66 5.07
CA VAL A 135 -17.93 5.35 5.46
C VAL A 135 -18.28 6.48 6.43
N GLN A 136 -19.31 7.25 6.06
CA GLN A 136 -19.91 8.29 6.89
C GLN A 136 -21.36 8.53 6.46
N THR A 137 -22.23 8.86 7.44
CA THR A 137 -23.62 9.28 7.23
C THR A 137 -23.80 10.72 7.70
N LEU A 138 -24.42 11.57 6.89
CA LEU A 138 -24.77 12.94 7.25
C LEU A 138 -26.26 13.05 7.59
N GLU A 139 -26.57 13.82 8.63
CA GLU A 139 -27.94 14.20 9.01
C GLU A 139 -28.29 15.64 8.61
N TYR A 140 -27.38 16.31 7.90
CA TYR A 140 -27.51 17.69 7.46
C TYR A 140 -26.67 17.94 6.20
N PHE A 141 -26.86 19.11 5.61
CA PHE A 141 -26.00 19.67 4.56
C PHE A 141 -25.71 21.15 4.87
N GLY A 142 -24.72 21.73 4.21
CA GLY A 142 -24.17 23.04 4.53
C GLY A 142 -22.89 22.96 5.35
N LEU A 143 -22.13 24.05 5.36
CA LEU A 143 -20.85 24.12 6.07
C LEU A 143 -21.08 24.21 7.60
N PRO A 144 -20.24 23.55 8.41
CA PRO A 144 -20.27 23.70 9.86
C PRO A 144 -20.27 25.18 10.26
N GLU A 145 -21.11 25.52 11.24
CA GLU A 145 -21.20 26.85 11.89
C GLU A 145 -21.77 28.01 11.07
N VAL A 146 -21.94 27.88 9.74
CA VAL A 146 -22.39 29.00 8.90
C VAL A 146 -23.81 28.82 8.36
N ASN A 147 -24.22 27.60 7.97
CA ASN A 147 -25.56 27.34 7.38
C ASN A 147 -25.94 25.84 7.41
N GLN A 148 -25.76 25.14 8.53
CA GLN A 148 -26.20 23.75 8.62
C GLN A 148 -27.73 23.66 8.58
N VAL A 149 -28.24 22.83 7.69
CA VAL A 149 -29.66 22.54 7.58
C VAL A 149 -29.87 21.05 7.78
N TYR A 150 -30.48 20.71 8.91
CA TYR A 150 -30.76 19.32 9.27
C TYR A 150 -31.87 18.74 8.42
N PHE A 151 -31.71 17.46 8.12
CA PHE A 151 -32.63 16.63 7.36
C PHE A 151 -33.95 16.36 8.10
N THR A 152 -33.98 16.53 9.42
CA THR A 152 -35.19 16.42 10.24
C THR A 152 -35.80 17.79 10.54
N GLY A 153 -37.13 17.87 10.60
CA GLY A 153 -37.88 19.07 11.01
C GLY A 153 -38.73 19.69 9.90
N THR A 154 -39.30 20.88 10.15
CA THR A 154 -40.15 21.61 9.18
C THR A 154 -39.36 22.51 8.23
N ASN A 155 -38.07 22.25 8.03
CA ASN A 155 -37.20 23.13 7.26
C ASN A 155 -37.59 23.09 5.77
N THR A 156 -38.05 24.23 5.25
CA THR A 156 -38.10 24.47 3.80
C THR A 156 -36.70 24.81 3.35
N VAL A 157 -36.11 23.96 2.52
CA VAL A 157 -34.82 24.23 1.91
C VAL A 157 -35.04 24.62 0.46
N ASP A 158 -34.68 25.86 0.14
CA ASP A 158 -34.67 26.44 -1.21
C ASP A 158 -33.26 26.87 -1.64
N THR A 159 -32.23 26.56 -0.83
CA THR A 159 -30.84 26.97 -1.08
C THR A 159 -29.94 25.77 -1.42
N ALA A 160 -29.01 25.99 -2.35
CA ALA A 160 -27.97 25.03 -2.70
C ALA A 160 -26.79 25.13 -1.72
N ALA A 161 -26.18 24.01 -1.37
CA ALA A 161 -25.11 23.94 -0.39
C ALA A 161 -24.27 22.66 -0.55
N TRP A 162 -23.15 22.59 0.18
CA TRP A 162 -22.25 21.44 0.15
C TRP A 162 -22.72 20.33 1.10
N LEU A 163 -22.69 19.09 0.62
CA LEU A 163 -22.52 17.90 1.45
C LEU A 163 -21.03 17.71 1.65
N GLU A 164 -20.54 17.70 2.89
CA GLU A 164 -19.12 17.50 3.20
C GLU A 164 -18.95 16.36 4.20
N TYR A 165 -18.20 15.34 3.79
CA TYR A 165 -17.85 14.17 4.59
C TYR A 165 -16.41 14.35 5.09
N THR A 166 -16.20 14.41 6.40
CA THR A 166 -14.92 14.77 7.05
C THR A 166 -14.53 13.85 8.21
N ASP A 167 -15.25 12.75 8.44
CA ASP A 167 -14.94 11.85 9.56
C ASP A 167 -13.59 11.14 9.40
N ALA A 168 -13.05 10.60 10.49
CA ALA A 168 -11.78 9.86 10.47
C ALA A 168 -11.78 8.72 9.44
N ASN A 169 -12.90 7.99 9.30
CA ASN A 169 -13.07 6.94 8.29
C ASN A 169 -12.89 7.45 6.84
N VAL A 170 -13.17 8.74 6.58
CA VAL A 170 -12.93 9.36 5.28
C VAL A 170 -11.44 9.57 5.06
N ALA A 171 -10.72 10.01 6.09
CA ALA A 171 -9.26 10.13 6.04
C ALA A 171 -8.59 8.77 5.82
N GLU A 172 -9.01 7.74 6.56
CA GLU A 172 -8.51 6.36 6.42
C GLU A 172 -8.78 5.78 5.03
N LEU A 173 -9.98 6.01 4.47
CA LEU A 173 -10.31 5.56 3.11
C LEU A 173 -9.41 6.22 2.06
N VAL A 174 -9.24 7.54 2.14
CA VAL A 174 -8.43 8.29 1.17
C VAL A 174 -6.94 7.97 1.32
N GLU A 175 -6.44 7.78 2.54
CA GLU A 175 -5.08 7.30 2.79
C GLU A 175 -4.87 5.92 2.17
N GLY A 176 -5.81 5.00 2.37
CA GLY A 176 -5.72 3.67 1.79
C GLY A 176 -5.71 3.67 0.27
N TRP A 177 -6.45 4.58 -0.37
CA TRP A 177 -6.38 4.79 -1.82
C TRP A 177 -5.04 5.34 -2.29
N LEU A 178 -4.48 6.30 -1.56
CA LEU A 178 -3.20 6.93 -1.90
C LEU A 178 -2.02 5.97 -1.71
N ASN A 179 -2.07 5.11 -0.69
CA ASN A 179 -1.02 4.16 -0.35
C ASN A 179 -1.24 2.76 -0.96
N GLY A 180 -2.30 2.57 -1.74
CA GLY A 180 -2.59 1.30 -2.42
C GLY A 180 -3.02 0.14 -1.51
N THR A 181 -3.29 0.38 -0.22
CA THR A 181 -3.82 -0.64 0.70
C THR A 181 -5.33 -0.87 0.51
N ILE A 182 -6.01 0.06 -0.17
CA ILE A 182 -7.40 -0.05 -0.60
C ILE A 182 -7.47 0.32 -2.08
N GLU A 183 -8.09 -0.54 -2.90
CA GLU A 183 -8.34 -0.22 -4.31
C GLU A 183 -9.30 0.98 -4.45
N ASN A 184 -8.96 1.93 -5.33
CA ASN A 184 -9.78 3.12 -5.57
C ASN A 184 -10.83 2.88 -6.68
N TYR A 185 -11.99 2.37 -6.27
CA TYR A 185 -13.20 2.28 -7.11
C TYR A 185 -14.19 3.44 -6.89
N GLY A 186 -13.76 4.46 -6.14
CA GLY A 186 -14.60 5.59 -5.75
C GLY A 186 -15.62 5.25 -4.67
N VAL A 187 -16.64 6.11 -4.57
CA VAL A 187 -17.73 5.99 -3.60
C VAL A 187 -19.09 6.00 -4.27
N SER A 188 -20.04 5.30 -3.64
CA SER A 188 -21.46 5.50 -3.90
C SER A 188 -22.07 6.43 -2.87
N ILE A 189 -22.96 7.32 -3.30
CA ILE A 189 -23.68 8.27 -2.42
C ILE A 189 -25.19 7.97 -2.45
N LYS A 190 -25.77 7.68 -1.28
CA LYS A 190 -27.13 7.15 -1.15
C LYS A 190 -27.82 7.61 0.14
N ALA A 191 -29.14 7.70 0.11
CA ALA A 191 -29.96 7.85 1.31
C ALA A 191 -29.99 6.56 2.17
N THR A 192 -29.82 6.68 3.50
CA THR A 192 -29.73 5.54 4.44
C THR A 192 -31.09 5.09 5.00
N ASP A 193 -32.03 6.02 5.21
CA ASP A 193 -33.30 5.73 5.88
C ASP A 193 -34.48 5.55 4.92
N LEU A 194 -35.32 4.57 5.27
CA LEU A 194 -36.51 4.10 4.55
C LEU A 194 -37.73 5.02 4.65
N VAL A 195 -37.60 6.25 5.10
CA VAL A 195 -38.75 7.17 5.13
C VAL A 195 -39.04 7.55 3.69
N ASP A 196 -40.16 7.07 3.14
CA ASP A 196 -40.64 7.48 1.81
C ASP A 196 -40.71 9.00 1.79
N SER A 197 -39.75 9.60 1.08
CA SER A 197 -39.65 11.04 0.91
C SER A 197 -39.68 11.33 -0.59
N ASP A 198 -40.59 12.22 -0.99
CA ASP A 198 -40.67 12.70 -2.38
C ASP A 198 -39.54 13.67 -2.73
N ARG A 199 -38.53 13.82 -1.86
CA ARG A 199 -37.39 14.72 -2.05
C ARG A 199 -36.21 14.00 -2.68
N MET A 200 -35.59 14.69 -3.62
CA MET A 200 -34.42 14.24 -4.35
C MET A 200 -33.28 15.21 -4.09
N PHE A 201 -32.12 14.69 -3.71
CA PHE A 201 -30.89 15.48 -3.76
C PHE A 201 -30.35 15.42 -5.18
N ALA A 202 -29.93 16.58 -5.67
CA ALA A 202 -29.27 16.71 -6.95
C ALA A 202 -27.83 17.21 -6.78
N PRO A 203 -26.89 16.34 -6.33
CA PRO A 203 -25.47 16.65 -6.39
C PRO A 203 -25.06 16.98 -7.82
N GLN A 204 -24.23 18.00 -8.00
CA GLN A 204 -23.65 18.33 -9.31
C GLN A 204 -22.59 17.29 -9.69
N THR A 205 -22.39 17.13 -10.99
CA THR A 205 -21.38 16.24 -11.60
C THR A 205 -20.21 17.03 -12.18
N LYS A 206 -19.18 16.32 -12.65
CA LYS A 206 -18.08 16.88 -13.45
C LYS A 206 -18.54 17.54 -14.75
N GLU A 207 -19.74 17.16 -15.23
CA GLU A 207 -20.33 17.75 -16.43
C GLU A 207 -21.05 19.07 -16.18
N HIS A 208 -21.16 19.50 -14.92
CA HIS A 208 -21.72 20.81 -14.62
C HIS A 208 -20.81 21.93 -15.18
N VAL A 209 -21.41 22.97 -15.77
CA VAL A 209 -20.67 24.06 -16.46
C VAL A 209 -19.73 24.87 -15.56
N ASN A 210 -20.01 24.87 -14.26
CA ASN A 210 -19.18 25.54 -13.25
C ASN A 210 -18.29 24.51 -12.54
N PRO A 211 -16.96 24.50 -12.78
CA PRO A 211 -16.06 23.55 -12.15
C PRO A 211 -15.88 23.76 -10.64
N ALA A 212 -16.19 24.96 -10.13
CA ALA A 212 -16.07 25.24 -8.69
C ALA A 212 -17.07 24.45 -7.83
N ILE A 213 -18.06 23.80 -8.44
CA ILE A 213 -19.09 23.01 -7.75
C ILE A 213 -19.08 21.52 -8.13
N HIS A 214 -18.05 21.07 -8.85
CA HIS A 214 -17.84 19.65 -9.13
C HIS A 214 -17.59 18.86 -7.83
N PRO A 215 -17.90 17.55 -7.82
CA PRO A 215 -17.45 16.66 -6.76
C PRO A 215 -15.93 16.74 -6.58
N ALA A 216 -15.47 16.77 -5.33
CA ALA A 216 -14.04 16.87 -5.05
C ALA A 216 -13.63 16.18 -3.75
N ILE A 217 -12.37 15.75 -3.70
CA ILE A 217 -11.67 15.37 -2.47
C ILE A 217 -10.64 16.45 -2.15
N ILE A 218 -10.63 16.92 -0.91
CA ILE A 218 -9.58 17.80 -0.38
C ILE A 218 -8.81 17.00 0.67
N VAL A 219 -7.50 16.91 0.53
CA VAL A 219 -6.63 16.12 1.39
C VAL A 219 -5.60 17.03 2.03
N ASN A 220 -5.52 17.01 3.36
CA ASN A 220 -4.39 17.56 4.09
C ASN A 220 -3.47 16.39 4.47
N TYR A 221 -2.21 16.44 4.06
CA TYR A 221 -1.31 15.31 4.17
C TYR A 221 0.13 15.72 4.48
N THR A 222 0.92 14.72 4.80
CA THR A 222 2.38 14.82 4.89
C THR A 222 2.97 13.64 4.13
N ILE A 223 4.04 13.86 3.39
CA ILE A 223 4.83 12.77 2.82
C ILE A 223 5.71 12.23 3.94
N VAL A 224 5.66 10.92 4.14
CA VAL A 224 6.48 10.21 5.12
C VAL A 224 7.35 9.19 4.40
N GLU A 225 8.55 8.96 4.91
CA GLU A 225 9.36 7.81 4.49
C GLU A 225 8.64 6.53 4.93
N ASP A 226 8.34 5.69 3.96
CA ASP A 226 7.49 4.54 4.08
C ASP A 226 8.20 3.44 4.86
N ASN A 227 7.57 2.99 5.92
CA ASN A 227 7.84 1.67 6.45
C ASN A 227 7.07 0.68 5.56
N GLY A 228 7.67 0.27 4.45
CA GLY A 228 7.12 -0.75 3.55
C GLY A 228 6.64 -1.99 4.32
N TYR A 229 5.49 -2.51 3.90
CA TYR A 229 4.88 -3.71 4.47
C TYR A 229 4.74 -4.78 3.39
N ALA A 230 5.16 -6.00 3.68
CA ALA A 230 4.95 -7.14 2.79
C ALA A 230 4.49 -8.36 3.58
N LYS A 231 3.47 -9.04 3.05
CA LYS A 231 3.04 -10.37 3.49
C LYS A 231 3.21 -11.32 2.32
N VAL A 232 4.05 -12.33 2.50
CA VAL A 232 4.51 -13.24 1.43
C VAL A 232 4.28 -14.69 1.84
N GLY A 233 3.67 -15.48 0.97
CA GLY A 233 3.49 -16.92 1.16
C GLY A 233 4.73 -17.73 0.77
N THR A 234 4.73 -19.03 1.08
CA THR A 234 5.78 -19.93 0.59
C THR A 234 5.69 -20.14 -0.92
N SER A 235 6.84 -20.06 -1.61
CA SER A 235 6.99 -20.46 -3.01
C SER A 235 7.11 -21.97 -3.13
N ASP A 236 7.85 -22.56 -2.19
CA ASP A 236 8.20 -23.97 -2.13
C ASP A 236 8.15 -24.41 -0.67
N ASP A 237 7.56 -25.56 -0.37
CA ASP A 237 7.65 -26.20 0.93
C ASP A 237 7.63 -27.73 0.82
N SER A 238 8.16 -28.40 1.84
CA SER A 238 8.17 -29.86 1.90
C SER A 238 8.51 -30.32 3.32
N TRP A 239 8.51 -31.63 3.52
CA TRP A 239 9.15 -32.22 4.69
C TRP A 239 9.95 -33.44 4.30
N VAL A 240 11.07 -33.62 5.00
CA VAL A 240 11.98 -34.74 4.74
C VAL A 240 11.89 -35.76 5.87
N ASN A 241 11.84 -37.03 5.45
CA ASN A 241 11.59 -38.15 6.35
C ASN A 241 12.88 -38.91 6.65
N GLY A 242 13.33 -38.89 7.91
CA GLY A 242 14.54 -39.59 8.34
C GLY A 242 14.35 -41.07 8.64
N SER A 243 13.13 -41.60 8.57
CA SER A 243 12.86 -43.02 8.72
C SER A 243 13.48 -43.80 7.57
N GLY A 244 14.36 -44.76 7.86
CA GLY A 244 15.18 -45.42 6.84
C GLY A 244 14.42 -46.03 5.65
N SER A 245 13.17 -46.47 5.81
CA SER A 245 12.34 -46.99 4.71
C SER A 245 11.69 -45.90 3.85
N SER A 246 11.64 -44.65 4.33
CA SER A 246 10.92 -43.53 3.72
C SER A 246 11.84 -42.37 3.31
N GLN A 247 13.16 -42.50 3.49
CA GLN A 247 14.16 -41.48 3.17
C GLN A 247 14.20 -41.06 1.68
N GLY A 248 13.70 -41.90 0.78
CA GLY A 248 13.62 -41.62 -0.66
C GLY A 248 12.27 -41.09 -1.13
N VAL A 249 11.35 -40.78 -0.21
CA VAL A 249 10.00 -40.28 -0.53
C VAL A 249 10.01 -38.76 -0.49
N ASN A 250 9.63 -38.14 -1.61
CA ASN A 250 9.36 -36.71 -1.68
C ASN A 250 7.95 -36.43 -1.15
N ASN A 251 7.81 -35.37 -0.35
CA ASN A 251 6.54 -34.98 0.24
C ASN A 251 6.17 -33.53 -0.09
N GLY A 252 6.65 -33.00 -1.23
CA GLY A 252 6.38 -31.62 -1.67
C GLY A 252 4.95 -31.37 -2.15
N THR A 253 4.06 -32.37 -2.09
CA THR A 253 2.63 -32.22 -2.42
C THR A 253 1.73 -32.54 -1.24
N ASP A 254 2.30 -32.81 -0.06
CA ASP A 254 1.53 -33.14 1.12
C ASP A 254 0.92 -31.87 1.71
N ILE A 255 -0.39 -31.87 1.99
CA ILE A 255 -1.11 -30.75 2.64
C ILE A 255 -0.63 -30.38 4.06
N ARG A 256 0.35 -31.12 4.58
CA ARG A 256 0.94 -30.99 5.91
C ARG A 256 2.42 -31.31 5.84
N MET A 257 3.24 -30.43 6.40
CA MET A 257 4.64 -30.73 6.68
C MET A 257 4.81 -31.30 8.08
N VAL A 258 5.76 -32.22 8.27
CA VAL A 258 5.92 -32.98 9.51
C VAL A 258 7.24 -32.67 10.20
N ILE A 259 7.16 -32.30 11.47
CA ILE A 259 8.31 -32.13 12.37
C ILE A 259 8.29 -33.26 13.41
N ARG A 260 9.43 -33.94 13.53
CA ARG A 260 9.61 -35.05 14.47
C ARG A 260 11.07 -35.11 14.93
N HIS A 261 11.27 -35.16 16.24
CA HIS A 261 12.58 -35.45 16.81
C HIS A 261 12.53 -36.84 17.48
N GLN A 262 13.06 -37.88 16.81
CA GLN A 262 13.17 -39.24 17.33
C GLN A 262 14.53 -39.84 16.99
N ASN A 263 15.18 -40.45 17.99
CA ASN A 263 16.47 -41.15 17.84
C ASN A 263 16.33 -42.67 17.72
N ASP A 264 15.12 -43.18 17.44
CA ASP A 264 14.86 -44.60 17.25
C ASP A 264 14.64 -44.97 15.77
N SER A 265 14.10 -46.15 15.49
CA SER A 265 13.88 -46.68 14.13
C SER A 265 13.00 -45.81 13.23
N TRP A 266 12.27 -44.84 13.77
CA TRP A 266 11.38 -43.96 13.02
C TRP A 266 12.05 -42.68 12.50
N GLY A 267 13.27 -42.36 12.97
CA GLY A 267 14.08 -41.25 12.47
C GLY A 267 13.53 -39.85 12.75
N MET A 268 14.32 -38.82 12.42
CA MET A 268 13.94 -37.42 12.51
C MET A 268 13.19 -36.96 11.27
N ASN A 269 12.18 -36.10 11.42
CA ASN A 269 11.57 -35.37 10.32
C ASN A 269 11.75 -33.87 10.56
N TYR A 270 12.04 -33.14 9.49
CA TYR A 270 12.03 -31.69 9.52
C TYR A 270 11.37 -31.14 8.26
N SER A 271 10.74 -29.98 8.43
CA SER A 271 10.07 -29.26 7.36
C SER A 271 11.02 -28.26 6.73
N VAL A 272 10.87 -28.00 5.43
CA VAL A 272 11.60 -26.98 4.67
C VAL A 272 10.60 -26.05 4.01
N ALA A 273 10.89 -24.76 3.98
CA ALA A 273 10.02 -23.75 3.39
C ALA A 273 10.84 -22.60 2.81
N LYS A 274 10.50 -22.14 1.60
CA LYS A 274 11.13 -21.02 0.90
C LYS A 274 10.05 -20.00 0.51
N PHE A 275 10.39 -18.72 0.54
CA PHE A 275 9.46 -17.61 0.34
C PHE A 275 9.82 -16.80 -0.90
N ASP A 276 8.81 -16.31 -1.64
CA ASP A 276 9.01 -15.46 -2.81
C ASP A 276 9.07 -13.97 -2.45
N LEU A 277 10.28 -13.42 -2.33
CA LEU A 277 10.49 -12.01 -1.97
C LEU A 277 10.43 -11.05 -3.17
N SER A 278 10.02 -11.52 -4.36
CA SER A 278 10.01 -10.71 -5.59
C SER A 278 9.09 -9.48 -5.52
N SER A 279 8.07 -9.49 -4.67
CA SER A 279 7.20 -8.33 -4.43
C SER A 279 7.94 -7.14 -3.79
N ILE A 280 9.05 -7.39 -3.10
CA ILE A 280 9.93 -6.35 -2.55
C ILE A 280 11.07 -6.09 -3.50
N THR A 281 11.81 -7.12 -3.92
CA THR A 281 13.03 -6.93 -4.73
C THR A 281 12.75 -6.45 -6.15
N GLY A 282 11.56 -6.74 -6.70
CA GLY A 282 11.16 -6.34 -8.05
C GLY A 282 10.90 -4.85 -8.22
N VAL A 283 10.76 -4.09 -7.12
CA VAL A 283 10.55 -2.64 -7.16
C VAL A 283 11.80 -1.82 -6.79
N LEU A 284 12.86 -2.48 -6.32
CA LEU A 284 14.12 -1.83 -5.96
C LEU A 284 14.86 -1.32 -7.20
N GLN A 285 15.39 -0.10 -7.12
CA GLN A 285 16.31 0.43 -8.11
C GLN A 285 17.73 -0.10 -7.88
N PRO A 286 18.59 -0.12 -8.91
CA PRO A 286 19.99 -0.47 -8.73
C PRO A 286 20.67 0.43 -7.69
N GLY A 287 21.21 -0.19 -6.64
CA GLY A 287 21.89 0.50 -5.54
C GLY A 287 21.04 0.68 -4.28
N ASP A 288 19.72 0.51 -4.37
CA ASP A 288 18.86 0.58 -3.19
C ASP A 288 19.23 -0.50 -2.18
N THR A 289 19.13 -0.16 -0.91
CA THR A 289 19.26 -1.12 0.20
C THR A 289 17.97 -1.18 0.99
N VAL A 290 17.63 -2.36 1.50
CA VAL A 290 16.47 -2.58 2.35
C VAL A 290 16.93 -2.69 3.78
N GLN A 291 16.35 -1.89 4.67
CA GLN A 291 16.46 -2.06 6.11
C GLN A 291 15.21 -2.75 6.64
N VAL A 292 15.34 -3.92 7.27
CA VAL A 292 14.20 -4.64 7.86
C VAL A 292 13.97 -4.15 9.30
N ASN A 293 12.86 -3.44 9.49
CA ASN A 293 12.43 -2.94 10.80
C ASN A 293 11.91 -4.06 11.70
N SER A 294 11.19 -5.02 11.12
CA SER A 294 10.80 -6.28 11.78
C SER A 294 10.44 -7.35 10.76
N ALA A 295 10.62 -8.61 11.15
CA ALA A 295 10.16 -9.75 10.38
C ALA A 295 9.52 -10.80 11.30
N GLU A 296 8.42 -11.39 10.84
CA GLU A 296 7.70 -12.47 11.50
C GLU A 296 7.44 -13.60 10.50
N MET A 297 7.98 -14.79 10.77
CA MET A 297 7.66 -16.01 10.02
C MET A 297 6.63 -16.84 10.77
N ARG A 298 5.60 -17.28 10.07
CA ARG A 298 4.44 -17.97 10.63
C ARG A 298 4.23 -19.32 10.00
N PHE A 299 4.01 -20.33 10.84
CA PHE A 299 3.64 -21.68 10.42
C PHE A 299 2.47 -22.15 11.27
N TYR A 300 1.35 -22.51 10.65
CA TYR A 300 0.20 -22.95 11.40
C TYR A 300 0.35 -24.40 11.85
N ALA A 301 0.40 -24.60 13.15
CA ALA A 301 0.45 -25.90 13.78
C ALA A 301 -0.91 -26.60 13.73
N GLU A 302 -0.93 -27.79 13.15
CA GLU A 302 -2.07 -28.70 13.23
C GLU A 302 -1.75 -29.84 14.19
N LEU A 303 -2.69 -30.11 15.10
CA LEU A 303 -2.59 -31.30 15.94
C LEU A 303 -3.11 -32.50 15.15
N ASN A 304 -2.22 -33.45 14.92
CA ASN A 304 -2.64 -34.78 14.51
C ASN A 304 -3.35 -35.45 15.70
N ASN A 305 -4.50 -36.04 15.40
CA ASN A 305 -5.57 -36.48 16.30
C ASN A 305 -5.14 -37.57 17.33
N TRP A 306 -4.28 -37.22 18.29
CA TRP A 306 -3.83 -38.11 19.37
C TRP A 306 -4.29 -37.55 20.73
N PRO A 307 -5.50 -37.92 21.19
CA PRO A 307 -6.04 -37.42 22.45
C PRO A 307 -5.15 -37.81 23.64
N GLY A 308 -4.83 -36.82 24.49
CA GLY A 308 -4.23 -37.04 25.81
C GLY A 308 -2.73 -36.71 25.96
N SER A 309 -2.09 -36.10 24.96
CA SER A 309 -0.64 -35.84 24.99
C SER A 309 -0.32 -34.40 25.46
N THR A 310 0.50 -34.24 26.51
CA THR A 310 0.69 -32.93 27.18
C THR A 310 2.09 -32.29 27.07
N ASN A 311 2.98 -32.81 26.23
CA ASN A 311 4.38 -32.35 26.08
C ASN A 311 4.79 -32.37 24.60
N PHE A 312 5.33 -31.30 24.02
CA PHE A 312 5.91 -31.28 22.67
C PHE A 312 7.38 -30.86 22.76
N THR A 313 8.18 -31.22 21.75
CA THR A 313 9.56 -30.72 21.64
C THR A 313 9.54 -29.27 21.16
N PRO A 314 10.37 -28.35 21.70
CA PRO A 314 10.56 -27.03 21.12
C PRO A 314 11.00 -27.16 19.66
N VAL A 315 10.54 -26.22 18.83
CA VAL A 315 10.82 -26.20 17.40
C VAL A 315 11.80 -25.07 17.11
N ALA A 316 12.96 -25.41 16.57
CA ALA A 316 13.94 -24.47 16.07
C ALA A 316 13.80 -24.25 14.58
N MET A 317 14.02 -23.00 14.18
CA MET A 317 14.13 -22.58 12.80
C MET A 317 15.59 -22.31 12.45
N TYR A 318 16.06 -22.90 11.35
CA TYR A 318 17.41 -22.76 10.84
C TYR A 318 17.37 -22.17 9.43
N ARG A 319 18.37 -21.36 9.07
CA ARG A 319 18.53 -20.85 7.71
C ARG A 319 19.13 -21.92 6.81
N ASN A 320 18.54 -22.17 5.65
CA ASN A 320 19.13 -23.05 4.64
C ASN A 320 20.30 -22.34 3.92
N THR A 321 21.37 -23.08 3.67
CA THR A 321 22.62 -22.60 3.06
C THR A 321 22.87 -23.16 1.66
N GLY A 322 21.98 -24.01 1.16
CA GLY A 322 22.04 -24.55 -0.19
C GLY A 322 20.64 -24.70 -0.79
N GLY A 323 20.57 -24.62 -2.12
CA GLY A 323 19.33 -24.76 -2.87
C GLY A 323 18.74 -26.16 -2.83
N TRP A 324 17.44 -26.23 -3.05
CA TRP A 324 16.64 -27.45 -3.11
C TRP A 324 15.45 -27.23 -4.04
N ASP A 325 14.82 -28.33 -4.47
CA ASP A 325 13.68 -28.34 -5.37
C ASP A 325 12.56 -29.15 -4.71
N GLU A 326 11.40 -28.52 -4.51
CA GLU A 326 10.23 -29.12 -3.88
C GLU A 326 9.81 -30.44 -4.52
N SER A 327 9.95 -30.58 -5.83
CA SER A 327 9.52 -31.77 -6.57
C SER A 327 10.46 -32.97 -6.38
N THR A 328 11.66 -32.75 -5.82
CA THR A 328 12.70 -33.80 -5.70
C THR A 328 13.35 -33.88 -4.33
N VAL A 329 13.04 -32.97 -3.40
CA VAL A 329 13.64 -32.97 -2.06
C VAL A 329 13.24 -34.22 -1.28
N VAL A 330 14.24 -34.91 -0.77
CA VAL A 330 14.17 -36.14 0.01
C VAL A 330 15.28 -36.09 1.07
N TRP A 331 15.39 -37.09 1.94
CA TRP A 331 16.37 -37.06 3.04
C TRP A 331 17.83 -36.89 2.59
N THR A 332 18.21 -37.53 1.48
CA THR A 332 19.61 -37.58 1.02
C THR A 332 20.06 -36.34 0.25
N ASN A 333 19.14 -35.50 -0.22
CA ASN A 333 19.42 -34.26 -0.95
C ASN A 333 18.76 -33.02 -0.30
N ALA A 334 18.31 -33.14 0.95
CA ALA A 334 17.77 -32.04 1.73
C ALA A 334 18.78 -30.88 1.84
N PRO A 335 18.33 -29.62 1.87
CA PRO A 335 19.23 -28.49 1.92
C PRO A 335 20.06 -28.50 3.22
N PRO A 336 21.37 -28.23 3.15
CA PRO A 336 22.16 -27.99 4.37
C PRO A 336 21.66 -26.70 5.04
N PHE A 337 21.73 -26.62 6.37
CA PHE A 337 21.33 -25.44 7.14
C PHE A 337 22.38 -25.09 8.19
N ASP A 338 22.31 -23.85 8.69
CA ASP A 338 23.25 -23.36 9.70
C ASP A 338 23.19 -24.20 10.98
N PRO A 339 24.34 -24.43 11.67
CA PRO A 339 24.34 -25.20 12.91
C PRO A 339 23.68 -24.46 14.09
N ALA A 340 23.52 -23.13 13.99
CA ALA A 340 22.84 -22.31 14.99
C ALA A 340 21.42 -22.00 14.54
N ALA A 341 20.45 -22.21 15.42
CA ALA A 341 19.07 -21.82 15.17
C ALA A 341 18.96 -20.29 15.10
N VAL A 342 18.17 -19.81 14.14
CA VAL A 342 17.75 -18.41 14.04
C VAL A 342 16.88 -18.05 15.25
N ALA A 343 15.94 -18.94 15.59
CA ALA A 343 15.06 -18.85 16.73
C ALA A 343 14.52 -20.24 17.13
N THR A 344 14.13 -20.39 18.39
CA THR A 344 13.51 -21.62 18.94
C THR A 344 12.24 -21.24 19.70
N LEU A 345 11.14 -21.94 19.45
CA LEU A 345 9.86 -21.74 20.11
C LEU A 345 9.45 -22.97 20.90
N ASP A 346 8.94 -22.76 22.11
CA ASP A 346 8.34 -23.79 22.96
C ASP A 346 6.83 -23.57 23.17
N TYR A 347 6.18 -22.82 22.28
CA TYR A 347 4.74 -22.52 22.31
C TYR A 347 4.20 -22.16 20.91
N PHE A 348 2.87 -22.13 20.78
CA PHE A 348 2.17 -21.43 19.68
C PHE A 348 1.03 -20.57 20.23
N GLY A 349 0.51 -19.66 19.39
CA GLY A 349 -0.60 -18.77 19.75
C GLY A 349 -0.20 -17.29 19.79
N ASP A 350 -1.14 -16.45 20.21
CA ASP A 350 -0.94 -15.01 20.36
C ASP A 350 -0.49 -14.65 21.77
N ALA A 351 0.17 -13.49 21.90
CA ALA A 351 0.59 -12.95 23.18
C ALA A 351 -0.57 -12.92 24.19
N GLY A 352 -0.43 -13.59 25.33
CA GLY A 352 -1.46 -13.73 26.37
C GLY A 352 -2.49 -14.86 26.16
N SER A 353 -2.38 -15.62 25.07
CA SER A 353 -3.16 -16.83 24.81
C SER A 353 -2.28 -18.00 24.35
N GLU A 354 -0.99 -17.94 24.68
CA GLU A 354 0.00 -18.93 24.26
C GLU A 354 -0.31 -20.31 24.85
N VAL A 355 -0.17 -21.32 24.01
CA VAL A 355 -0.18 -22.72 24.41
C VAL A 355 1.24 -23.23 24.39
N TYR A 356 1.81 -23.38 25.58
CA TYR A 356 3.15 -23.91 25.77
C TYR A 356 3.19 -25.41 25.51
N PHE A 357 4.29 -25.84 24.91
CA PHE A 357 4.60 -27.23 24.63
C PHE A 357 4.88 -28.05 25.86
N ALA A 358 5.28 -27.45 26.99
CA ALA A 358 5.47 -28.16 28.25
C ALA A 358 4.26 -27.98 29.18
N GLY A 359 3.76 -29.07 29.76
CA GLY A 359 2.75 -29.00 30.83
C GLY A 359 1.81 -30.20 30.93
N THR A 360 0.65 -29.98 31.55
CA THR A 360 -0.46 -30.96 31.63
C THR A 360 -1.69 -30.49 30.85
N ASN A 361 -1.58 -29.38 30.13
CA ASN A 361 -2.71 -28.80 29.41
C ASN A 361 -3.03 -29.70 28.21
N ALA A 362 -4.27 -30.17 28.14
CA ALA A 362 -4.76 -30.83 26.95
C ALA A 362 -4.87 -29.77 25.85
N ILE A 363 -4.03 -29.90 24.81
CA ILE A 363 -4.13 -29.03 23.65
C ILE A 363 -5.27 -29.56 22.77
N SER A 364 -6.34 -28.75 22.63
CA SER A 364 -7.54 -29.11 21.87
C SER A 364 -7.65 -28.44 20.50
N SER A 365 -6.77 -27.49 20.17
CA SER A 365 -6.77 -26.74 18.91
C SER A 365 -5.35 -26.40 18.46
N GLY A 366 -5.16 -26.29 17.15
CA GLY A 366 -3.92 -25.78 16.55
C GLY A 366 -3.67 -24.29 16.82
N GLY A 367 -2.56 -23.77 16.31
CA GLY A 367 -2.20 -22.36 16.45
C GLY A 367 -0.90 -21.98 15.73
N TRP A 368 -0.59 -20.70 15.67
CA TRP A 368 0.58 -20.21 14.92
C TRP A 368 1.89 -20.35 15.71
N LEU A 369 2.89 -20.99 15.10
CA LEU A 369 4.29 -20.76 15.42
C LEU A 369 4.70 -19.42 14.82
N LYS A 370 5.14 -18.46 15.64
CA LYS A 370 5.50 -17.10 15.22
C LYS A 370 6.94 -16.78 15.56
N TYR A 371 7.85 -16.97 14.61
CA TYR A 371 9.26 -16.65 14.78
C TYR A 371 9.46 -15.16 14.54
N THR A 372 9.84 -14.44 15.59
CA THR A 372 10.10 -12.99 15.58
C THR A 372 11.48 -12.69 16.18
N GLY A 373 11.90 -11.43 16.13
CA GLY A 373 13.12 -10.94 16.78
C GLY A 373 14.23 -10.57 15.79
N SER A 374 15.31 -10.01 16.32
CA SER A 374 16.40 -9.43 15.52
C SER A 374 17.08 -10.43 14.60
N ASN A 375 17.22 -11.69 15.00
CA ASN A 375 17.86 -12.71 14.16
C ASN A 375 17.02 -13.04 12.92
N VAL A 376 15.69 -13.05 13.06
CA VAL A 376 14.77 -13.25 11.93
C VAL A 376 14.83 -12.04 11.01
N ALA A 377 14.79 -10.82 11.57
CA ALA A 377 14.88 -9.58 10.80
C ALA A 377 16.19 -9.50 10.00
N SER A 378 17.35 -9.72 10.64
CA SER A 378 18.65 -9.69 9.96
C SER A 378 18.80 -10.78 8.90
N MET A 379 18.27 -11.98 9.13
CA MET A 379 18.28 -13.03 8.09
C MET A 379 17.52 -12.60 6.84
N VAL A 380 16.33 -12.00 7.01
CA VAL A 380 15.50 -11.52 5.91
C VAL A 380 16.12 -10.31 5.22
N GLU A 381 16.71 -9.39 5.98
CA GLU A 381 17.45 -8.23 5.44
C GLU A 381 18.59 -8.69 4.52
N ASN A 382 19.38 -9.67 4.96
CA ASN A 382 20.47 -10.23 4.17
C ASN A 382 19.98 -10.94 2.90
N TRP A 383 18.77 -11.50 2.90
CA TRP A 383 18.14 -12.04 1.69
C TRP A 383 17.74 -10.94 0.71
N LEU A 384 17.11 -9.88 1.21
CA LEU A 384 16.62 -8.77 0.39
C LEU A 384 17.77 -7.96 -0.22
N ASN A 385 18.87 -7.79 0.52
CA ASN A 385 20.06 -7.06 0.08
C ASN A 385 21.04 -7.93 -0.72
N GLY A 386 20.73 -9.21 -0.96
CA GLY A 386 21.59 -10.12 -1.71
C GLY A 386 22.92 -10.45 -1.01
N GLU A 387 23.05 -10.19 0.29
CA GLU A 387 24.22 -10.61 1.07
C GLU A 387 24.26 -12.14 1.25
N THR A 388 23.08 -12.77 1.30
CA THR A 388 22.93 -14.21 1.34
C THR A 388 21.78 -14.67 0.47
N ASP A 389 21.93 -15.82 -0.19
CA ASP A 389 20.87 -16.40 -1.00
C ASP A 389 19.66 -16.82 -0.14
N ASN A 390 18.45 -16.57 -0.64
CA ASN A 390 17.22 -17.08 -0.04
C ASN A 390 16.98 -18.54 -0.47
N TYR A 391 17.51 -19.49 0.30
CA TYR A 391 17.17 -20.91 0.19
C TYR A 391 16.06 -21.36 1.17
N GLY A 392 15.43 -20.40 1.85
CA GLY A 392 14.41 -20.66 2.85
C GLY A 392 14.95 -21.12 4.20
N VAL A 393 14.08 -21.78 4.97
CA VAL A 393 14.35 -22.25 6.34
C VAL A 393 14.06 -23.74 6.49
N SER A 394 14.69 -24.36 7.50
CA SER A 394 14.38 -25.69 8.01
C SER A 394 13.81 -25.60 9.42
N LEU A 395 12.76 -26.35 9.72
CA LEU A 395 12.10 -26.41 11.02
C LEU A 395 12.29 -27.79 11.66
N GLN A 396 12.93 -27.84 12.82
CA GLN A 396 13.30 -29.08 13.49
C GLN A 396 13.01 -29.05 14.99
N GLY A 397 12.58 -30.17 15.57
CA GLY A 397 12.52 -30.31 17.03
C GLY A 397 13.91 -30.33 17.67
N THR A 398 14.10 -29.63 18.80
CA THR A 398 15.41 -29.47 19.46
C THR A 398 15.66 -30.41 20.64
N ASP A 399 14.62 -30.80 21.40
CA ASP A 399 14.79 -31.53 22.65
C ASP A 399 14.14 -32.93 22.67
N TYR A 400 14.63 -33.74 23.62
CA TYR A 400 14.37 -35.17 23.79
C TYR A 400 13.27 -35.48 24.83
N LEU A 401 12.36 -34.55 25.09
CA LEU A 401 11.30 -34.80 26.06
C LEU A 401 10.21 -35.65 25.39
N ASP A 402 10.38 -36.98 25.52
CA ASP A 402 9.44 -38.05 25.12
C ASP A 402 9.43 -38.40 23.62
N SER A 403 10.02 -39.56 23.31
CA SER A 403 10.50 -40.01 21.99
C SER A 403 9.41 -40.43 20.99
N GLN A 404 8.19 -39.89 21.03
CA GLN A 404 7.08 -40.38 20.18
C GLN A 404 6.25 -39.32 19.47
N ARG A 405 6.60 -38.03 19.56
CA ARG A 405 5.62 -36.98 19.25
C ARG A 405 5.87 -36.31 17.89
N ILE A 406 4.80 -36.23 17.12
CA ILE A 406 4.75 -35.70 15.75
C ILE A 406 4.00 -34.39 15.81
N PHE A 407 4.57 -33.35 15.24
CA PHE A 407 3.89 -32.09 15.03
C PHE A 407 3.72 -31.87 13.53
N SER A 408 2.53 -31.48 13.11
CA SER A 408 2.29 -31.11 11.72
C SER A 408 2.09 -29.61 11.65
N ILE A 409 2.58 -29.03 10.56
CA ILE A 409 2.25 -27.66 10.16
C ILE A 409 1.56 -27.71 8.81
N ALA A 410 0.67 -26.78 8.55
CA ALA A 410 0.07 -26.63 7.22
C ALA A 410 1.16 -26.35 6.17
N SER A 411 0.99 -26.92 4.98
CA SER A 411 1.78 -26.59 3.79
C SER A 411 1.02 -25.62 2.88
N LYS A 412 1.63 -25.17 1.79
CA LYS A 412 0.98 -24.38 0.73
C LYS A 412 -0.09 -25.17 -0.04
N GLU A 413 -0.08 -26.50 0.01
CA GLU A 413 -1.11 -27.36 -0.56
C GLU A 413 -2.32 -27.51 0.37
N ASN A 414 -2.27 -26.98 1.59
CA ASN A 414 -3.41 -27.05 2.50
C ASN A 414 -4.64 -26.38 1.87
N GLU A 415 -5.81 -27.02 1.97
CA GLU A 415 -7.04 -26.51 1.36
C GLU A 415 -7.49 -25.17 1.96
N THR A 416 -7.00 -24.83 3.15
CA THR A 416 -7.31 -23.59 3.85
C THR A 416 -6.18 -22.58 3.68
N GLU A 417 -6.31 -21.69 2.71
CA GLU A 417 -5.28 -20.72 2.30
C GLU A 417 -4.74 -19.86 3.44
N TRP A 418 -5.60 -19.41 4.37
CA TRP A 418 -5.14 -18.60 5.51
C TRP A 418 -4.28 -19.37 6.52
N LEU A 419 -4.13 -20.69 6.40
CA LEU A 419 -3.23 -21.51 7.21
C LEU A 419 -1.83 -21.66 6.60
N HIS A 420 -1.65 -21.23 5.35
CA HIS A 420 -0.39 -21.40 4.63
C HIS A 420 0.77 -20.71 5.37
N PRO A 421 1.99 -21.27 5.28
CA PRO A 421 3.16 -20.59 5.82
C PRO A 421 3.34 -19.20 5.20
N GLU A 422 3.66 -18.22 6.03
CA GLU A 422 3.80 -16.83 5.60
C GLU A 422 4.98 -16.14 6.30
N ILE A 423 5.55 -15.15 5.62
CA ILE A 423 6.45 -14.17 6.22
C ILE A 423 5.83 -12.77 6.11
N ILE A 424 5.88 -12.03 7.21
CA ILE A 424 5.45 -10.64 7.31
C ILE A 424 6.70 -9.80 7.57
N ILE A 425 6.92 -8.78 6.74
CA ILE A 425 8.11 -7.94 6.75
C ILE A 425 7.66 -6.49 6.82
N ASN A 426 8.17 -5.76 7.82
CA ASN A 426 8.16 -4.31 7.85
C ASN A 426 9.58 -3.84 7.53
N TYR A 427 9.73 -2.99 6.53
CA TYR A 427 11.04 -2.59 6.01
C TYR A 427 11.04 -1.12 5.60
N THR A 428 12.22 -0.58 5.32
CA THR A 428 12.41 0.75 4.74
C THR A 428 13.36 0.57 3.56
N VAL A 429 12.99 1.11 2.41
CA VAL A 429 13.93 1.20 1.28
C VAL A 429 14.78 2.44 1.52
N ILE A 430 16.09 2.25 1.51
CA ILE A 430 17.10 3.31 1.57
C ILE A 430 17.62 3.46 0.14
N PRO A 431 17.22 4.53 -0.59
CA PRO A 431 17.71 4.78 -1.93
C PRO A 431 19.22 4.95 -1.92
N ASP A 432 19.90 4.50 -2.99
CA ASP A 432 21.31 4.86 -3.19
C ASP A 432 21.39 6.39 -3.33
N ALA A 433 21.94 7.05 -2.32
CA ALA A 433 22.19 8.49 -2.43
C ALA A 433 23.26 8.69 -3.51
N PRO A 434 22.99 9.46 -4.57
CA PRO A 434 24.01 9.71 -5.58
C PRO A 434 25.23 10.33 -4.90
N PRO A 435 26.47 9.93 -5.25
CA PRO A 435 27.66 10.36 -4.55
C PRO A 435 27.70 11.90 -4.48
N PRO A 436 28.10 12.49 -3.33
CA PRO A 436 28.16 13.93 -3.16
C PRO A 436 28.94 14.59 -4.30
N GLY A 437 28.27 15.44 -5.09
CA GLY A 437 28.87 16.17 -6.21
C GLY A 437 28.53 15.66 -7.62
N SER A 438 27.56 14.76 -7.77
CA SER A 438 26.99 14.43 -9.09
C SER A 438 25.82 15.37 -9.44
N SER A 439 25.75 15.83 -10.69
CA SER A 439 24.65 16.65 -11.20
C SER A 439 23.47 15.76 -11.62
N GLN A 440 22.23 16.23 -11.45
CA GLN A 440 21.03 15.51 -11.90
C GLN A 440 19.97 16.45 -12.51
N ILE A 441 19.16 15.94 -13.44
CA ILE A 441 18.00 16.67 -13.98
C ILE A 441 16.80 16.41 -13.07
N VAL A 442 16.32 17.45 -12.40
CA VAL A 442 15.14 17.42 -11.51
C VAL A 442 13.85 17.45 -12.33
N SER A 443 13.80 18.21 -13.42
CA SER A 443 12.63 18.25 -14.30
C SER A 443 12.96 18.76 -15.71
N ALA A 444 12.07 18.48 -16.67
CA ALA A 444 12.19 18.84 -18.08
C ALA A 444 10.82 19.26 -18.64
N ASN A 445 10.66 20.53 -19.00
CA ASN A 445 9.38 21.11 -19.43
C ASN A 445 9.51 21.90 -20.73
N ILE A 446 8.61 21.71 -21.70
CA ILE A 446 8.57 22.57 -22.89
C ILE A 446 8.00 23.93 -22.49
N VAL A 447 8.76 24.99 -22.73
CA VAL A 447 8.35 26.36 -22.35
C VAL A 447 7.92 27.22 -23.53
N SER A 448 8.42 26.96 -24.74
CA SER A 448 7.98 27.66 -25.95
C SER A 448 8.45 26.96 -27.22
N GLY A 449 7.54 26.51 -28.09
CA GLY A 449 7.89 25.87 -29.35
C GLY A 449 8.82 24.67 -29.15
N ASN A 450 10.04 24.77 -29.67
CA ASN A 450 11.10 23.77 -29.52
C ASN A 450 12.03 24.07 -28.33
N VAL A 451 11.64 24.87 -27.34
CA VAL A 451 12.50 25.20 -26.19
C VAL A 451 12.08 24.39 -24.97
N LEU A 452 13.02 23.59 -24.45
CA LEU A 452 12.89 22.85 -23.20
C LEU A 452 13.58 23.62 -22.07
N LYS A 453 12.90 23.77 -20.92
CA LYS A 453 13.46 24.18 -19.63
C LYS A 453 13.81 22.94 -18.83
N LEU A 454 15.08 22.80 -18.49
CA LEU A 454 15.61 21.80 -17.58
C LEU A 454 15.84 22.46 -16.21
N LEU A 455 15.44 21.77 -15.14
CA LEU A 455 15.86 22.09 -13.78
C LEU A 455 16.98 21.11 -13.41
N VAL A 456 18.16 21.61 -13.06
CA VAL A 456 19.36 20.81 -12.81
C VAL A 456 19.87 21.07 -11.40
N ASP A 457 19.99 20.02 -10.61
CA ASP A 457 20.58 20.06 -9.28
C ASP A 457 22.07 19.68 -9.38
N THR A 458 22.95 20.54 -8.87
CA THR A 458 24.41 20.37 -8.93
C THR A 458 25.14 21.35 -8.01
N ASP A 459 26.35 21.04 -7.58
CA ASP A 459 27.19 21.98 -6.85
C ASP A 459 27.65 23.13 -7.78
N SER A 460 27.36 24.36 -7.33
CA SER A 460 27.82 25.64 -7.89
C SER A 460 29.30 25.65 -8.37
N PHE A 461 30.18 24.88 -7.74
CA PHE A 461 31.61 24.84 -8.05
C PHE A 461 31.97 24.03 -9.32
N LEU A 462 31.12 23.07 -9.72
CA LEU A 462 31.41 22.16 -10.85
C LEU A 462 30.87 22.65 -12.20
N LEU A 463 29.82 23.49 -12.19
CA LEU A 463 29.15 24.05 -13.37
C LEU A 463 30.10 24.76 -14.36
N SER A 464 31.09 25.49 -13.85
CA SER A 464 32.02 26.27 -14.70
C SER A 464 33.05 25.44 -15.47
N LYS A 465 33.11 24.11 -15.27
CA LYS A 465 34.16 23.22 -15.80
C LYS A 465 33.69 22.19 -16.83
N GLN A 466 32.42 22.24 -17.23
CA GLN A 466 31.76 21.24 -18.08
C GLN A 466 31.75 21.63 -19.59
N LYS A 467 31.77 20.66 -20.54
CA LYS A 467 31.89 20.86 -22.03
C LYS A 467 31.32 19.72 -22.91
N VAL A 468 30.58 20.05 -23.97
CA VAL A 468 29.80 19.15 -24.87
C VAL A 468 30.49 17.93 -25.49
N VAL A 469 29.91 16.72 -25.31
CA VAL A 469 30.24 15.48 -26.04
C VAL A 469 29.00 14.58 -26.31
N GLY A 470 28.58 14.45 -27.58
CA GLY A 470 27.87 13.25 -28.08
C GLY A 470 26.33 13.21 -28.05
N ARG A 471 25.75 12.25 -28.78
CA ARG A 471 24.32 12.16 -29.16
C ARG A 471 23.72 10.77 -28.83
N ALA A 472 23.05 10.61 -27.69
CA ALA A 472 22.06 9.55 -27.47
C ALA A 472 21.19 9.86 -26.22
N SER A 473 19.88 9.85 -26.42
CA SER A 473 18.73 9.84 -25.47
C SER A 473 18.82 10.49 -24.08
N LEU A 474 17.86 11.38 -23.75
CA LEU A 474 17.68 12.00 -22.41
C LEU A 474 17.18 11.03 -21.31
N SER A 475 16.81 9.80 -21.67
CA SER A 475 16.13 8.85 -20.79
C SER A 475 17.03 7.79 -20.17
N GLU A 476 18.33 7.79 -20.45
CA GLU A 476 19.27 6.78 -19.98
C GLU A 476 20.36 7.44 -19.11
N GLU A 477 20.35 7.10 -17.82
CA GLU A 477 21.38 7.38 -16.79
C GLU A 477 21.61 8.85 -16.37
N SER A 478 22.29 8.99 -15.23
CA SER A 478 22.63 10.24 -14.54
C SER A 478 23.48 11.16 -15.42
N TRP A 479 23.08 12.45 -15.51
CA TRP A 479 23.71 13.43 -16.39
C TRP A 479 24.78 14.22 -15.66
N VAL A 480 26.03 14.04 -16.06
CA VAL A 480 27.14 14.73 -15.39
C VAL A 480 27.15 16.25 -15.68
N GLN A 481 26.48 16.75 -16.74
CA GLN A 481 26.61 18.14 -17.26
C GLN A 481 25.43 18.62 -18.17
N VAL A 482 25.15 19.96 -18.29
CA VAL A 482 24.08 20.62 -19.12
C VAL A 482 24.43 22.10 -19.51
N GLY A 483 23.98 22.65 -20.65
CA GLY A 483 24.20 24.07 -21.06
C GLY A 483 23.05 24.82 -21.79
N HIS A 484 23.17 26.16 -21.97
CA HIS A 484 22.14 27.07 -22.55
C HIS A 484 22.69 28.10 -23.58
N SER A 485 21.80 28.81 -24.32
CA SER A 485 22.11 29.89 -25.29
C SER A 485 21.26 31.16 -25.08
N ASP A 486 21.81 32.34 -25.40
CA ASP A 486 21.21 33.68 -25.20
C ASP A 486 21.11 34.59 -26.45
N GLN A 487 21.00 34.07 -27.68
CA GLN A 487 20.66 34.88 -28.88
C GLN A 487 19.81 34.15 -29.93
N ALA A 488 18.93 34.90 -30.61
CA ALA A 488 17.87 34.40 -31.48
C ALA A 488 18.30 33.92 -32.89
N VAL A 489 19.60 33.94 -33.26
CA VAL A 489 20.03 33.53 -34.62
C VAL A 489 21.49 33.01 -34.65
N GLY A 490 21.70 31.71 -34.79
CA GLY A 490 22.98 31.10 -35.20
C GLY A 490 23.49 29.92 -34.34
N PRO A 491 24.30 28.98 -34.89
CA PRO A 491 24.75 27.79 -34.17
C PRO A 491 25.78 28.15 -33.08
N PHE A 492 25.54 27.58 -31.89
CA PHE A 492 26.25 27.76 -30.62
C PHE A 492 27.74 28.14 -30.71
N VAL A 493 28.10 29.27 -30.10
CA VAL A 493 29.47 29.64 -29.72
C VAL A 493 29.56 29.52 -28.19
N GLU A 494 30.56 28.82 -27.66
CA GLU A 494 30.79 28.63 -26.22
C GLU A 494 30.72 29.97 -25.46
N THR A 495 29.74 30.14 -24.57
CA THR A 495 29.70 31.20 -23.56
C THR A 495 29.32 30.65 -22.17
N ASN A 496 29.82 31.32 -21.15
CA ASN A 496 29.89 30.94 -19.74
C ASN A 496 28.50 30.79 -19.06
N LEU A 497 28.27 29.70 -18.31
CA LEU A 497 27.01 29.36 -17.62
C LEU A 497 26.69 30.20 -16.36
N SER A 498 27.47 31.25 -16.05
CA SER A 498 27.26 32.14 -14.89
C SER A 498 25.97 32.99 -14.92
N HIS A 499 25.05 32.71 -15.85
CA HIS A 499 23.84 33.49 -16.10
C HIS A 499 22.52 32.69 -15.92
N CYS A 500 22.57 31.44 -15.45
CA CYS A 500 21.38 30.66 -15.12
C CYS A 500 20.59 31.25 -13.95
N ALA A 501 19.26 31.17 -13.98
CA ALA A 501 18.40 31.47 -12.84
C ALA A 501 18.38 30.30 -11.85
N VAL A 502 18.34 30.59 -10.56
CA VAL A 502 18.17 29.57 -9.50
C VAL A 502 16.69 29.49 -9.13
N GLU A 503 16.13 28.30 -9.16
CA GLU A 503 14.76 27.98 -8.75
C GLU A 503 14.84 26.85 -7.72
N ASP A 504 14.39 27.12 -6.50
CA ASP A 504 14.39 26.18 -5.38
C ASP A 504 15.74 25.50 -5.09
N GLY A 505 16.84 26.25 -5.25
CA GLY A 505 18.20 25.76 -5.02
C GLY A 505 18.82 25.02 -6.21
N SER A 506 18.05 24.76 -7.26
CA SER A 506 18.51 24.15 -8.52
C SER A 506 18.68 25.20 -9.64
N TYR A 507 19.45 24.88 -10.67
CA TYR A 507 19.75 25.78 -11.79
C TYR A 507 18.82 25.54 -12.98
N THR A 508 18.26 26.62 -13.52
CA THR A 508 17.44 26.58 -14.73
C THR A 508 18.32 26.64 -15.98
N VAL A 509 18.14 25.69 -16.89
CA VAL A 509 18.85 25.61 -18.17
C VAL A 509 17.85 25.50 -19.33
N TYR A 510 17.99 26.34 -20.36
CA TYR A 510 17.10 26.32 -21.53
C TYR A 510 17.82 25.72 -22.74
N VAL A 511 17.20 24.73 -23.38
CA VAL A 511 17.74 23.98 -24.53
C VAL A 511 16.78 24.09 -25.72
N GLU A 512 17.28 24.49 -26.88
CA GLU A 512 16.49 24.55 -28.13
C GLU A 512 16.63 23.25 -28.93
N LEU A 513 15.49 22.72 -29.39
CA LEU A 513 15.35 21.45 -30.11
C LEU A 513 15.24 21.70 -31.61
N THR A 514 15.79 20.79 -32.41
CA THR A 514 15.64 20.85 -33.87
C THR A 514 14.25 20.48 -34.37
N ASN A 515 13.50 19.70 -33.57
CA ASN A 515 12.09 19.33 -33.75
C ASN A 515 11.55 18.75 -32.42
N SER A 516 10.27 18.39 -32.35
CA SER A 516 9.62 17.85 -31.14
C SER A 516 10.17 16.50 -30.65
N THR A 517 11.18 15.93 -31.33
CA THR A 517 11.78 14.62 -31.01
C THR A 517 13.31 14.60 -31.01
N GLY A 518 13.99 15.73 -31.20
CA GLY A 518 15.42 15.78 -31.45
C GLY A 518 16.15 16.81 -30.61
N PHE A 519 16.87 16.34 -29.60
CA PHE A 519 17.79 17.10 -28.75
C PHE A 519 19.21 17.11 -29.34
N PHE A 520 19.94 18.19 -29.11
CA PHE A 520 21.40 18.14 -29.05
C PHE A 520 21.77 17.93 -27.58
N GLY A 521 22.41 16.80 -27.26
CA GLY A 521 23.01 16.59 -25.96
C GLY A 521 24.08 17.64 -25.70
N ILE A 522 24.07 18.19 -24.49
CA ILE A 522 25.06 19.14 -23.98
C ILE A 522 25.75 18.42 -22.83
N GLN A 523 27.07 18.46 -22.82
CA GLN A 523 27.82 18.28 -21.59
C GLN A 523 28.04 19.71 -21.06
#